data_AF-L8G9B5-F1
#
_entry.id   AF-L8G9B5-F1
#
_cell.length_a   1.000
_cell.length_b   1.000
_cell.length_c   1.000
_cell.angle_alpha   90.00
_cell.angle_beta   90.00
_cell.angle_gamma   90.00
#
_symmetry.space_group_name_H-M   'P 1'
#
loop_
_entity.id
_entity.type
_entity.pdbx_description
1 polymer ?
#
loop_
_entity_poly.entity_id
_entity_poly.type
_entity_poly.pdbx_seq_one_letter_code
_entity_poly.pdbx_strand_id
1 'polypeptide(L)'
;MSAIGAAGLQLYNYGQTVSMVFFTDSWKPTSFYDRVKENRTIGVHTLVLLDIKVKEQSLENMARGRLIYEPPRYMTVGQCAEQMLESEEIRGEGAYGPESLAVGAARVGARGETLVLLGRRTHELEHVFVREFALDRGRWDEVWKRDYEGKT
;
A
#
# COMPACT_ATOMS: atom_id res chain seq x y z
N MET A 1 15.30 1.33 4.96
CA MET A 1 14.46 0.19 4.53
C MET A 1 14.46 -0.99 5.52
N SER A 2 14.97 -0.86 6.75
CA SER A 2 15.11 -1.99 7.68
C SER A 2 13.78 -2.45 8.31
N ALA A 3 12.91 -1.51 8.67
CA ALA A 3 11.68 -1.83 9.40
C ALA A 3 10.68 -2.67 8.58
N ILE A 4 10.60 -2.47 7.26
CA ILE A 4 9.69 -3.26 6.41
C ILE A 4 10.11 -4.74 6.27
N GLY A 5 11.31 -5.10 6.75
CA GLY A 5 11.70 -6.49 6.89
C GLY A 5 10.74 -7.31 7.76
N ALA A 6 9.95 -6.65 8.61
CA ALA A 6 8.85 -7.27 9.33
C ALA A 6 7.80 -7.95 8.42
N ALA A 7 7.69 -7.53 7.14
CA ALA A 7 6.83 -8.18 6.15
C ALA A 7 7.32 -9.57 5.72
N GLY A 8 8.49 -10.03 6.18
CA GLY A 8 9.09 -11.31 5.79
C GLY A 8 9.67 -11.31 4.37
N LEU A 9 9.60 -10.18 3.66
CA LEU A 9 10.17 -10.01 2.33
C LEU A 9 11.67 -9.69 2.42
N GLN A 10 12.46 -10.32 1.55
CA GLN A 10 13.90 -10.14 1.54
C GLN A 10 14.28 -8.72 1.13
N LEU A 11 14.94 -7.98 2.03
CA LEU A 11 15.28 -6.56 1.83
C LEU A 11 16.15 -6.31 0.59
N TYR A 12 17.01 -7.26 0.22
CA TYR A 12 17.86 -7.17 -0.98
C TYR A 12 17.07 -7.25 -2.29
N ASN A 13 15.83 -7.74 -2.24
CA ASN A 13 14.94 -7.86 -3.39
C ASN A 13 13.97 -6.67 -3.47
N TYR A 14 14.27 -5.53 -2.85
CA TYR A 14 13.53 -4.29 -3.07
C TYR A 14 14.23 -3.42 -4.12
N GLY A 15 13.46 -3.01 -5.13
CA GLY A 15 13.90 -2.05 -6.15
C GLY A 15 13.74 -0.61 -5.70
N GLN A 16 13.54 0.28 -6.67
CA GLN A 16 13.38 1.70 -6.39
C GLN A 16 12.12 1.96 -5.55
N THR A 17 12.26 2.65 -4.43
CA THR A 17 11.13 3.10 -3.60
C THR A 17 10.41 4.26 -4.28
N VAL A 18 9.08 4.28 -4.16
CA VAL A 18 8.22 5.33 -4.72
C VAL A 18 7.39 6.00 -3.63
N SER A 19 6.82 7.17 -3.93
CA SER A 19 5.88 7.87 -3.05
C SER A 19 4.53 8.04 -3.75
N MET A 20 3.46 7.70 -3.06
CA MET A 20 2.08 7.97 -3.47
C MET A 20 1.62 9.27 -2.81
N VAL A 21 1.03 10.17 -3.57
CA VAL A 21 0.46 11.45 -3.10
C VAL A 21 -1.05 11.41 -3.17
N PHE A 22 -1.76 12.19 -2.35
CA PHE A 22 -3.22 12.29 -2.49
C PHE A 22 -3.61 12.82 -3.86
N PHE A 23 -4.51 12.10 -4.54
CA PHE A 23 -5.15 12.59 -5.75
C PHE A 23 -6.18 13.68 -5.43
N THR A 24 -6.34 14.58 -6.39
CA THR A 24 -7.46 15.52 -6.43
C THR A 24 -8.22 15.34 -7.74
N ASP A 25 -9.40 15.93 -7.85
CA ASP A 25 -10.21 15.84 -9.08
C ASP A 25 -9.48 16.38 -10.31
N SER A 26 -8.61 17.37 -10.13
CA SER A 26 -7.86 18.03 -11.19
C SER A 26 -6.40 17.59 -11.31
N TRP A 27 -5.88 16.77 -10.39
CA TRP A 27 -4.48 16.38 -10.37
C TRP A 27 -4.28 14.96 -9.84
N LYS A 28 -3.89 14.06 -10.76
CA LYS A 28 -3.72 12.62 -10.53
C LYS A 28 -2.36 12.17 -11.08
N PRO A 29 -1.24 12.50 -10.40
CA PRO A 29 0.09 12.22 -10.91
C PRO A 29 0.38 10.71 -10.89
N THR A 30 0.82 10.17 -12.02
CA THR A 30 1.14 8.74 -12.16
C THR A 30 2.65 8.48 -12.25
N SER A 31 3.51 9.41 -11.83
CA SER A 31 4.97 9.28 -12.02
C SER A 31 5.58 8.09 -11.27
N PHE A 32 4.96 7.62 -10.19
CA PHE A 32 5.36 6.41 -9.48
C PHE A 32 5.15 5.13 -10.31
N TYR A 33 4.24 5.16 -11.29
CA TYR A 33 3.80 3.99 -12.06
C TYR A 33 4.97 3.34 -12.81
N ASP A 34 5.78 4.15 -13.48
CA ASP A 34 6.91 3.67 -14.29
C ASP A 34 7.91 2.88 -13.45
N ARG A 35 8.19 3.37 -12.25
CA ARG A 35 9.10 2.72 -11.29
C ARG A 35 8.54 1.41 -10.74
N VAL A 36 7.24 1.36 -10.46
CA VAL A 36 6.57 0.11 -10.03
C VAL A 36 6.64 -0.93 -11.15
N LYS A 37 6.39 -0.51 -12.40
CA LYS A 37 6.45 -1.39 -13.58
C LYS A 37 7.88 -1.90 -13.83
N GLU A 38 8.87 -1.02 -13.78
CA GLU A 38 10.30 -1.35 -13.91
C GLU A 38 10.70 -2.39 -12.87
N ASN A 39 10.41 -2.15 -11.58
CA ASN A 39 10.69 -3.10 -10.49
C ASN A 39 10.01 -4.45 -10.72
N ARG A 40 8.74 -4.46 -11.13
CA ARG A 40 8.01 -5.70 -11.42
C ARG A 40 8.63 -6.48 -12.58
N THR A 41 9.07 -5.78 -13.62
CA THR A 41 9.67 -6.38 -14.83
C THR A 41 10.96 -7.12 -14.50
N ILE A 42 11.76 -6.58 -13.57
CA ILE A 42 13.02 -7.20 -13.13
C ILE A 42 12.84 -8.14 -11.92
N GLY A 43 11.61 -8.37 -11.47
CA GLY A 43 11.29 -9.35 -10.41
C GLY A 43 11.61 -8.89 -8.99
N VAL A 44 11.65 -7.58 -8.72
CA VAL A 44 11.91 -7.03 -7.36
C VAL A 44 10.68 -6.35 -6.77
N HIS A 45 10.60 -6.33 -5.44
CA HIS A 45 9.55 -5.68 -4.67
C HIS A 45 9.62 -4.15 -4.78
N THR A 46 8.47 -3.50 -4.66
CA THR A 46 8.40 -2.03 -4.56
C THR A 46 7.91 -1.62 -3.18
N LEU A 47 8.67 -0.78 -2.49
CA LEU A 47 8.18 -0.08 -1.31
C LEU A 47 7.47 1.21 -1.77
N VAL A 48 6.19 1.34 -1.42
CA VAL A 48 5.38 2.53 -1.68
C VAL A 48 5.21 3.29 -0.37
N LEU A 49 5.78 4.50 -0.29
CA LEU A 49 5.60 5.40 0.83
C LEU A 49 4.31 6.21 0.63
N LEU A 50 3.50 6.32 1.67
CA LEU A 50 2.19 6.96 1.59
C LEU A 50 2.24 8.41 2.06
N ASP A 51 1.43 9.26 1.42
CA ASP A 51 1.38 10.69 1.70
C ASP A 51 0.94 11.01 3.13
N ILE A 52 1.47 12.12 3.65
CA ILE A 52 1.12 12.67 4.95
C ILE A 52 0.95 14.18 4.81
N LYS A 53 -0.24 14.66 5.13
CA LYS A 53 -0.58 16.08 5.15
C LYS A 53 -0.77 16.53 6.60
N VAL A 54 0.23 17.21 7.14
CA VAL A 54 0.23 17.72 8.52
C VAL A 54 0.26 19.23 8.51
N LYS A 55 -0.68 19.87 9.22
CA LYS A 55 -0.73 21.33 9.38
C LYS A 55 -0.73 22.08 8.04
N GLU A 56 -1.43 21.56 7.03
CA GLU A 56 -1.66 22.31 5.80
C GLU A 56 -2.79 23.32 6.02
N GLN A 57 -2.66 24.51 5.43
CA GLN A 57 -3.76 25.46 5.32
C GLN A 57 -4.55 25.10 4.07
N SER A 58 -5.88 25.15 4.13
CA SER A 58 -6.68 25.08 2.90
C SER A 58 -6.32 26.25 1.98
N LEU A 59 -6.40 26.03 0.67
CA LEU A 59 -6.16 27.08 -0.33
C LEU A 59 -7.01 28.34 -0.05
N GLU A 60 -8.23 28.15 0.43
CA GLU A 60 -9.13 29.23 0.82
C GLU A 60 -8.61 30.01 2.04
N ASN A 61 -8.17 29.31 3.10
CA ASN A 61 -7.63 29.94 4.30
C ASN A 61 -6.32 30.69 4.00
N MET A 62 -5.47 30.12 3.13
CA MET A 62 -4.24 30.77 2.67
C MET A 62 -4.54 32.03 1.85
N ALA A 63 -5.47 31.96 0.90
CA ALA A 63 -5.89 33.10 0.08
C ALA A 63 -6.51 34.23 0.92
N ARG A 64 -7.12 33.90 2.07
CA ARG A 64 -7.71 34.86 3.01
C ARG A 64 -6.77 35.27 4.16
N GLY A 65 -5.51 34.81 4.16
CA GLY A 65 -4.53 35.11 5.21
C GLY A 65 -4.90 34.55 6.59
N ARG A 66 -5.78 33.54 6.66
CA ARG A 66 -6.23 32.92 7.92
C ARG A 66 -5.28 31.80 8.30
N LEU A 67 -4.70 31.87 9.50
CA LEU A 67 -3.84 30.83 10.07
C LEU A 67 -4.65 29.66 10.64
N ILE A 68 -5.58 29.11 9.84
CA ILE A 68 -6.40 27.96 10.20
C ILE A 68 -5.80 26.72 9.53
N TYR A 69 -5.31 25.80 10.36
CA TYR A 69 -4.68 24.56 9.93
C TYR A 69 -5.67 23.41 9.97
N GLU A 70 -5.68 22.60 8.91
CA GLU A 70 -6.48 21.40 8.88
C GLU A 70 -5.90 20.31 9.80
N PRO A 71 -6.75 19.41 10.32
CA PRO A 71 -6.29 18.25 11.07
C PRO A 71 -5.35 17.39 10.20
N PRO A 72 -4.34 16.73 10.82
CA PRO A 72 -3.45 15.82 10.11
C PRO A 72 -4.20 14.73 9.34
N ARG A 73 -3.82 14.55 8.09
CA ARG A 73 -4.31 13.48 7.21
C ARG A 73 -3.16 12.56 6.84
N TYR A 74 -3.34 11.27 7.09
CA TYR A 74 -2.41 10.22 6.69
C TYR A 74 -3.11 9.36 5.66
N MET A 75 -2.47 9.11 4.52
CA MET A 75 -3.03 8.22 3.52
C MET A 75 -3.09 6.79 4.07
N THR A 76 -4.26 6.17 3.92
CA THR A 76 -4.44 4.76 4.28
C THR A 76 -3.94 3.85 3.16
N VAL A 77 -3.60 2.61 3.50
CA VAL A 77 -3.25 1.58 2.50
C VAL A 77 -4.40 1.32 1.51
N GLY A 78 -5.65 1.45 1.95
CA GLY A 78 -6.83 1.31 1.08
C GLY A 78 -6.92 2.41 0.03
N GLN A 79 -6.78 3.68 0.44
CA GLN A 79 -6.74 4.80 -0.49
C GLN A 79 -5.59 4.71 -1.48
N CYS A 80 -4.41 4.26 -1.03
CA CYS A 80 -3.29 4.01 -1.93
C CYS A 80 -3.65 2.93 -2.97
N ALA A 81 -4.27 1.83 -2.56
CA ALA A 81 -4.67 0.76 -3.48
C ALA A 81 -5.69 1.25 -4.50
N GLU A 82 -6.69 2.04 -4.08
CA GLU A 82 -7.67 2.67 -4.97
C GLU A 82 -6.99 3.59 -6.01
N GLN A 83 -6.11 4.49 -5.56
CA GLN A 83 -5.38 5.39 -6.47
C GLN A 83 -4.41 4.65 -7.41
N MET A 84 -3.85 3.53 -6.96
CA MET A 84 -3.07 2.66 -7.84
C MET A 84 -3.98 2.09 -8.93
N LEU A 85 -5.10 1.46 -8.60
CA LEU A 85 -6.04 0.93 -9.60
C LEU A 85 -6.50 2.01 -10.58
N GLU A 86 -6.82 3.21 -10.10
CA GLU A 86 -7.14 4.36 -10.94
C GLU A 86 -5.98 4.75 -11.88
N SER A 87 -4.73 4.67 -11.40
CA SER A 87 -3.55 4.93 -12.23
C SER A 87 -3.34 3.85 -13.31
N GLU A 88 -3.69 2.59 -13.03
CA GLU A 88 -3.72 1.54 -14.04
C GLU A 88 -4.83 1.78 -15.06
N GLU A 89 -6.00 2.27 -14.67
CA GLU A 89 -7.05 2.66 -15.62
C GLU A 89 -6.60 3.82 -16.53
N ILE A 90 -5.83 4.78 -15.99
CA ILE A 90 -5.26 5.89 -16.77
C ILE A 90 -4.16 5.42 -17.73
N ARG A 91 -3.27 4.54 -17.27
CA ARG A 91 -2.04 4.16 -18.01
C ARG A 91 -2.26 2.94 -18.91
N GLY A 92 -2.97 1.93 -18.44
CA GLY A 92 -3.33 0.72 -19.18
C GLY A 92 -2.14 -0.12 -19.64
N GLU A 93 -1.05 -0.15 -18.87
CA GLU A 93 0.19 -0.82 -19.30
C GLU A 93 0.46 -2.15 -18.58
N GLY A 94 -0.45 -2.60 -17.72
CA GLY A 94 -0.38 -3.88 -17.03
C GLY A 94 0.73 -3.93 -15.97
N ALA A 95 0.98 -2.83 -15.26
CA ALA A 95 1.96 -2.85 -14.17
C ALA A 95 1.42 -3.61 -12.95
N TYR A 96 0.12 -3.52 -12.72
CA TYR A 96 -0.60 -4.23 -11.65
C TYR A 96 -2.10 -4.28 -11.99
N GLY A 97 -2.92 -4.76 -11.06
CA GLY A 97 -4.37 -4.84 -11.24
C GLY A 97 -5.06 -5.38 -10.00
N PRO A 98 -6.38 -5.55 -10.01
CA PRO A 98 -7.17 -5.99 -8.85
C PRO A 98 -6.71 -7.32 -8.23
N GLU A 99 -6.06 -8.16 -9.04
CA GLU A 99 -5.56 -9.48 -8.66
C GLU A 99 -4.08 -9.47 -8.24
N SER A 100 -3.42 -8.30 -8.22
CA SER A 100 -2.03 -8.19 -7.78
C SER A 100 -1.91 -8.35 -6.27
N LEU A 101 -0.93 -9.13 -5.82
CA LEU A 101 -0.60 -9.28 -4.42
C LEU A 101 0.13 -8.03 -3.90
N ALA A 102 -0.26 -7.56 -2.73
CA ALA A 102 0.38 -6.45 -2.04
C ALA A 102 0.38 -6.70 -0.52
N VAL A 103 1.32 -6.06 0.19
CA VAL A 103 1.34 -6.05 1.66
C VAL A 103 1.10 -4.63 2.14
N GLY A 104 -0.04 -4.40 2.78
CA GLY A 104 -0.32 -3.18 3.51
C GLY A 104 0.37 -3.20 4.86
N ALA A 105 1.15 -2.17 5.19
CA ALA A 105 1.88 -2.08 6.44
C ALA A 105 1.52 -0.80 7.20
N ALA A 106 1.22 -0.92 8.48
CA ALA A 106 0.85 0.19 9.36
C ALA A 106 1.57 0.10 10.70
N ARG A 107 2.03 1.26 11.21
CA ARG A 107 2.69 1.39 12.53
C ARG A 107 3.88 0.44 12.70
N VAL A 108 4.62 0.19 11.63
CA VAL A 108 5.79 -0.70 11.64
C VAL A 108 6.81 -0.23 12.67
N GLY A 109 7.27 -1.14 13.54
CA GLY A 109 8.18 -0.89 14.65
C GLY A 109 7.52 -0.45 15.97
N ALA A 110 6.18 -0.33 16.01
CA ALA A 110 5.44 0.01 17.24
C ALA A 110 4.70 -1.20 17.83
N ARG A 111 4.29 -1.12 19.10
CA ARG A 111 3.48 -2.18 19.76
C ARG A 111 2.18 -2.53 19.04
N GLY A 112 1.67 -1.63 18.20
CA GLY A 112 0.46 -1.84 17.40
C GLY A 112 0.74 -2.08 15.92
N GLU A 113 1.94 -2.54 15.54
CA GLU A 113 2.28 -2.89 14.16
C GLU A 113 1.21 -3.80 13.54
N THR A 114 0.90 -3.55 12.27
CA THR A 114 -0.10 -4.34 11.53
C THR A 114 0.35 -4.51 10.10
N LEU A 115 0.33 -5.76 9.65
CA LEU A 115 0.59 -6.17 8.28
C LEU A 115 -0.67 -6.86 7.73
N VAL A 116 -1.08 -6.49 6.53
CA VAL A 116 -2.25 -7.06 5.85
C VAL A 116 -1.83 -7.50 4.46
N LEU A 117 -2.01 -8.78 4.15
CA LEU A 117 -1.85 -9.27 2.79
C LEU A 117 -3.12 -8.94 1.99
N LEU A 118 -2.96 -8.30 0.84
CA LEU A 118 -4.03 -7.92 -0.08
C LEU A 118 -3.82 -8.64 -1.40
N GLY A 119 -4.79 -9.44 -1.83
CA GLY A 119 -4.81 -10.17 -3.10
C GLY A 119 -5.99 -11.15 -3.12
N ARG A 120 -6.25 -11.87 -4.21
CA ARG A 120 -7.18 -13.04 -4.18
C ARG A 120 -6.47 -14.38 -4.27
N ARG A 121 -5.20 -14.36 -4.65
CA ARG A 121 -4.36 -15.56 -4.74
C ARG A 121 -3.25 -15.44 -3.74
N THR A 122 -3.15 -16.45 -2.91
CA THR A 122 -2.06 -16.63 -1.96
C THR A 122 -1.83 -18.12 -1.83
N HIS A 123 -0.56 -18.50 -1.80
CA HIS A 123 -0.18 -19.90 -1.77
C HIS A 123 -0.40 -20.47 -0.36
N GLU A 124 -0.69 -21.77 -0.23
CA GLU A 124 -0.91 -22.39 1.08
C GLU A 124 0.33 -22.25 2.01
N LEU A 125 1.54 -22.19 1.44
CA LEU A 125 2.76 -21.87 2.20
C LEU A 125 2.76 -20.44 2.75
N GLU A 126 2.22 -19.47 2.01
CA GLU A 126 2.09 -18.08 2.48
C GLU A 126 1.01 -17.99 3.57
N HIS A 127 -0.06 -18.79 3.49
CA HIS A 127 -1.01 -18.92 4.59
C HIS A 127 -0.33 -19.35 5.88
N VAL A 128 0.43 -20.45 5.82
CA VAL A 128 1.11 -21.02 6.98
C VAL A 128 2.07 -19.99 7.58
N PHE A 129 2.86 -19.33 6.74
CA PHE A 129 3.79 -18.30 7.18
C PHE A 129 3.07 -17.09 7.80
N VAL A 130 2.13 -16.46 7.08
CA VAL A 130 1.41 -15.25 7.56
C VAL A 130 0.60 -15.55 8.83
N ARG A 131 0.02 -16.75 8.92
CA ARG A 131 -0.74 -17.20 10.10
C ARG A 131 0.10 -17.23 11.37
N GLU A 132 1.39 -17.55 11.29
CA GLU A 132 2.27 -17.54 12.47
C GLU A 132 2.39 -16.14 13.09
N PHE A 133 2.39 -15.12 12.24
CA PHE A 133 2.56 -13.71 12.61
C PHE A 133 1.24 -12.93 12.71
N ALA A 134 0.09 -13.55 12.41
CA ALA A 134 -1.20 -12.90 12.50
C ALA A 134 -1.56 -12.53 13.95
N LEU A 135 -1.93 -11.26 14.17
CA LEU A 135 -2.39 -10.74 15.48
C LEU A 135 -3.62 -11.50 16.00
N ASP A 136 -4.51 -11.88 15.09
CA ASP A 136 -5.68 -12.70 15.38
C ASP A 136 -5.72 -13.86 14.36
N ARG A 137 -5.23 -15.02 14.81
CA ARG A 137 -5.17 -16.23 13.99
C ARG A 137 -6.56 -16.77 13.65
N GLY A 138 -7.54 -16.61 14.55
CA GLY A 138 -8.89 -17.10 14.32
C GLY A 138 -9.58 -16.31 13.21
N ARG A 139 -9.47 -14.97 13.28
CA ARG A 139 -9.98 -14.09 12.22
C ARG A 139 -9.23 -14.27 10.90
N TRP A 140 -7.91 -14.51 10.95
CA TRP A 140 -7.13 -14.83 9.75
C TRP A 140 -7.59 -16.15 9.12
N ASP A 141 -7.80 -17.20 9.91
CA ASP A 141 -8.27 -18.50 9.43
C ASP A 141 -9.67 -18.41 8.81
N GLU A 142 -10.57 -17.60 9.39
CA GLU A 142 -11.88 -17.29 8.81
C GLU A 142 -11.76 -16.60 7.44
N VAL A 143 -10.93 -15.56 7.35
CA VAL A 143 -10.69 -14.83 6.09
C VAL A 143 -10.05 -15.73 5.05
N TRP A 144 -9.08 -16.56 5.44
CA TRP A 144 -8.44 -17.55 4.57
C TRP A 144 -9.45 -18.51 3.95
N LYS A 145 -10.27 -19.15 4.79
CA LYS A 145 -11.31 -20.09 4.31
C LYS A 145 -12.33 -19.42 3.42
N ARG A 146 -12.74 -18.20 3.76
CA ARG A 146 -13.75 -17.47 2.99
C ARG A 146 -13.25 -17.06 1.61
N ASP A 147 -12.03 -16.53 1.56
CA ASP A 147 -11.57 -15.77 0.41
C ASP A 147 -10.50 -16.49 -0.43
N TYR A 148 -9.76 -17.45 0.14
CA TYR A 148 -8.51 -17.97 -0.44
C TYR A 148 -8.41 -19.50 -0.55
N GLU A 149 -8.96 -20.25 0.41
CA GLU A 149 -8.89 -21.72 0.40
C GLU A 149 -9.57 -22.33 -0.84
N GLY A 150 -8.80 -23.07 -1.64
CA GLY A 150 -9.31 -23.76 -2.84
C GLY A 150 -9.62 -22.86 -4.05
N LYS A 151 -9.27 -21.58 -4.01
CA LYS A 151 -9.46 -20.63 -5.12
C LYS A 151 -8.11 -20.27 -5.76
N THR A 152 -7.71 -21.03 -6.77
CA THR A 152 -6.56 -20.74 -7.65
C THR A 152 -6.91 -19.83 -8.81
#